data_AF-A0A4P5QQY2-F1
#
_entry.id   AF-A0A4P5QQY2-F1
#
_cell.length_a   1.000
_cell.length_b   1.000
_cell.length_c   1.000
_cell.angle_alpha   90.00
_cell.angle_beta   90.00
_cell.angle_gamma   90.00
#
_symmetry.space_group_name_H-M   'P 1'
#
loop_
_entity.id
_entity.type
_entity.pdbx_description
1 polymer ?
#
loop_
_entity_poly.entity_id
_entity_poly.type
_entity_poly.pdbx_seq_one_letter_code
_entity_poly.pdbx_strand_id
1 'polypeptide(L)' 'MLRIVEQGWNREDAIREMKDGGFAFHPLWKNIPRYLEKVDVAKIRRGVDAAGK' A
#
# COMPACT_ATOMS: atom_id res chain seq x y z
N MET A 1 -0.21 2.20 -1.58
CA MET A 1 -0.42 1.25 -2.69
C MET A 1 0.62 1.34 -3.79
N LEU A 2 0.98 2.54 -4.27
CA LEU A 2 2.00 2.71 -5.31
C LEU A 2 3.31 1.96 -4.99
N ARG A 3 3.85 2.12 -3.78
CA ARG A 3 5.07 1.41 -3.34
C ARG A 3 4.97 -0.10 -3.47
N ILE A 4 3.82 -0.68 -3.17
CA ILE A 4 3.61 -2.13 -3.15
C ILE A 4 3.35 -2.67 -4.57
N VAL A 5 2.49 -2.00 -5.35
CA VAL A 5 2.05 -2.50 -6.66
C VAL A 5 3.08 -2.20 -7.74
N GLU A 6 3.52 -0.94 -7.86
CA GLU A 6 4.42 -0.49 -8.92
C GLU A 6 5.89 -0.71 -8.55
N GLN A 7 6.27 -0.37 -7.31
CA GLN A 7 7.68 -0.42 -6.88
C GLN A 7 8.07 -1.75 -6.22
N GLY A 8 7.12 -2.67 -6.05
CA GLY A 8 7.37 -4.02 -5.53
C GLY A 8 7.78 -4.09 -4.05
N TRP A 9 7.53 -3.05 -3.26
CA TRP A 9 7.84 -3.06 -1.84
C TRP A 9 6.98 -4.09 -1.10
N ASN A 10 7.53 -4.66 -0.03
CA ASN A 10 6.73 -5.43 0.91
C ASN A 10 5.76 -4.50 1.68
N ARG A 11 4.73 -5.10 2.29
CA ARG A 11 3.66 -4.34 2.97
C ARG A 11 4.18 -3.62 4.20
N GLU A 12 5.08 -4.25 4.95
CA GLU A 12 5.60 -3.74 6.22
C GLU A 12 6.41 -2.47 6.01
N ASP A 13 7.27 -2.44 5.01
CA ASP A 13 8.08 -1.26 4.64
C ASP A 13 7.21 -0.10 4.15
N ALA A 14 6.18 -0.40 3.33
CA ALA A 14 5.24 0.62 2.89
C ALA A 14 4.41 1.20 4.04
N ILE A 15 4.02 0.37 5.02
CA ILE A 15 3.31 0.83 6.22
C ILE A 15 4.24 1.62 7.14
N ARG A 16 5.51 1.22 7.26
CA ARG A 16 6.53 1.94 8.03
C ARG A 16 6.76 3.33 7.45
N GLU A 17 6.99 3.44 6.13
CA GLU A 17 7.13 4.74 5.47
C GLU A 17 5.87 5.59 5.61
N MET A 18 4.67 5.00 5.55
CA MET A 18 3.43 5.74 5.76
C MET A 18 3.35 6.35 7.18
N LYS A 19 3.85 5.66 8.20
CA LYS A 19 3.82 6.13 9.60
C LYS A 19 4.94 7.10 9.92
N ASP A 20 6.16 6.78 9.46
CA ASP A 20 7.40 7.40 9.90
C ASP A 20 8.07 8.26 8.82
N GLY A 21 7.58 8.22 7.57
CA GLY A 21 8.18 8.89 6.41
C GLY A 21 7.97 10.40 6.34
N GLY A 22 7.56 11.04 7.45
CA GLY A 22 7.44 12.49 7.54
C GLY A 22 6.16 13.09 6.96
N PHE A 23 5.18 12.27 6.57
CA PHE A 23 3.89 12.73 6.01
C PHE A 23 2.84 13.12 7.06
N ALA A 24 3.24 13.36 8.32
CA ALA A 24 2.35 13.67 9.44
C ALA A 24 1.19 12.66 9.59
N PHE A 25 1.51 11.36 9.64
CA PHE A 25 0.50 10.31 9.83
C PHE A 25 -0.33 10.55 11.09
N HIS A 26 -1.65 10.63 10.93
CA HIS A 26 -2.55 10.76 12.07
C HIS A 26 -2.91 9.38 12.64
N PRO A 27 -2.72 9.12 13.95
CA PRO A 27 -3.02 7.83 14.58
C PRO A 27 -4.48 7.35 14.47
N LEU A 28 -5.40 8.24 14.10
CA LEU A 28 -6.81 7.91 13.84
C LEU A 28 -7.03 7.21 12.49
N TRP A 29 -6.10 7.33 11.54
CA TRP A 29 -6.19 6.70 10.22
C TRP A 29 -5.79 5.21 10.25
N LYS A 30 -6.34 4.46 11.20
CA LYS A 30 -6.08 3.02 11.38
C LYS A 30 -6.69 2.16 10.27
N ASN A 31 -7.66 2.71 9.54
CA ASN A 31 -8.28 2.06 8.39
C ASN A 31 -7.29 1.79 7.26
N ILE A 32 -6.33 2.70 7.02
CA ILE A 32 -5.36 2.59 5.93
C ILE A 32 -4.40 1.41 6.14
N PRO A 33 -3.66 1.29 7.28
CA PRO A 33 -2.82 0.13 7.52
C PRO A 33 -3.64 -1.17 7.57
N ARG A 34 -4.82 -1.16 8.20
CA ARG A 34 -5.72 -2.32 8.25
C ARG A 34 -6.16 -2.80 6.87
N TYR A 35 -6.37 -1.87 5.93
CA TYR A 35 -6.65 -2.20 4.55
C TYR A 35 -5.42 -2.80 3.86
N LEU A 36 -4.26 -2.17 3.99
CA LEU A 36 -3.00 -2.66 3.41
C LEU A 36 -2.61 -4.07 3.90
N GLU A 37 -2.93 -4.40 5.15
CA GLU A 37 -2.72 -5.74 5.71
C GLU A 37 -3.62 -6.80 5.05
N LYS A 38 -4.86 -6.45 4.72
CA LYS A 38 -5.88 -7.41 4.25
C LYS A 38 -6.04 -7.49 2.74
N VAL A 39 -5.66 -6.42 2.03
CA VAL A 39 -5.93 -6.32 0.60
C VAL A 39 -5.16 -7.38 -0.19
N ASP A 40 -5.80 -7.93 -1.21
CA ASP A 40 -5.14 -8.81 -2.18
C ASP A 40 -4.39 -7.96 -3.21
N VAL A 41 -3.11 -7.74 -2.92
CA VAL A 41 -2.19 -6.99 -3.78
C VAL A 41 -2.01 -7.67 -5.14
N ALA A 42 -2.01 -9.01 -5.19
CA ALA A 42 -1.82 -9.75 -6.43
C ALA A 42 -3.01 -9.55 -7.37
N LYS A 43 -4.23 -9.53 -6.83
CA LYS A 43 -5.44 -9.19 -7.58
C LYS A 43 -5.38 -7.77 -8.13
N ILE A 44 -4.96 -6.80 -7.33
CA ILE A 44 -4.82 -5.40 -7.76
C ILE A 44 -3.79 -5.29 -8.89
N ARG A 45 -2.64 -5.94 -8.76
CA ARG A 45 -1.58 -5.90 -9.77
C ARG A 45 -2.04 -6.43 -11.12
N ARG A 46 -2.72 -7.58 -11.13
CA ARG A 46 -3.34 -8.13 -12.35
C ARG A 46 -4.35 -7.16 -12.99
N GLY A 47 -5.12 -6.44 -12.17
CA GLY A 47 -6.07 -5.45 -12.65
C GLY A 47 -5.40 -4.23 -13.29
N VAL A 48 -4.31 -3.75 -12.70
CA VAL A 48 -3.49 -2.65 -13.26
C VAL A 48 -2.84 -3.09 -14.57
N ASP A 49 -2.23 -4.27 -14.61
CA ASP A 49 -1.61 -4.82 -15.82
C ASP A 49 -2.62 -5.01 -16.96
N ALA A 50 -3.86 -5.40 -16.64
CA ALA A 50 -4.94 -5.54 -17.61
C ALA A 50 -5.49 -4.20 -18.11
N ALA A 51 -5.45 -3.14 -17.29
CA ALA A 51 -5.92 -1.80 -17.64
C ALA A 51 -4.87 -0.96 -18.40
N GLY A 52 -3.59 -1.33 -18.31
CA GLY A 52 -2.49 -0.69 -19.04
C GLY A 52 -2.23 -1.23 -20.45
N LYS A 53 -3.06 -2.16 -20.95
CA LYS A 53 -3.04 -2.70 -22.32
C LYS A 53 -4.05 -2.03 -23.23
#